data_AF-A0A925YH79-F1
#
_entry.id   AF-A0A925YH79-F1
#
_cell.length_a   1.000
_cell.length_b   1.000
_cell.length_c   1.000
_cell.angle_alpha   90.00
_cell.angle_beta   90.00
_cell.angle_gamma   90.00
#
_symmetry.space_group_name_H-M   'P 1'
#
loop_
_entity.id
_entity.type
_entity.pdbx_description
1 polymer ?
#
loop_
_entity_poly.entity_id
_entity_poly.type
_entity_poly.pdbx_seq_one_letter_code
_entity_poly.pdbx_strand_id
1 'polypeptide(L)'
;MADVVYLVQDMLFSSKIRETAKPLGLTCQGLRDAAALALAAAAGAKLVIVDLRLPVALEALAALSADPAAAAVPSVGFIDHELTQVMDAARAGGCKQVMAKGQFSTALPRLLAQLVPPTAA
;
A
#
# COMPACT_ATOMS: atom_id res chain seq x y z
N MET A 1 15.80 -2.89 3.92
CA MET A 1 14.42 -2.34 3.92
C MET A 1 13.73 -2.71 2.62
N ALA A 2 12.41 -2.86 2.66
CA ALA A 2 11.62 -3.10 1.45
C ALA A 2 11.18 -1.77 0.82
N ASP A 3 11.24 -1.66 -0.52
CA ASP A 3 10.72 -0.51 -1.25
C ASP A 3 9.20 -0.39 -1.14
N VAL A 4 8.51 -1.54 -1.12
CA VAL A 4 7.05 -1.62 -1.01
C VAL A 4 6.69 -2.49 0.18
N VAL A 5 5.92 -1.93 1.11
CA VAL A 5 5.35 -2.69 2.24
C VAL A 5 3.84 -2.81 2.04
N TYR A 6 3.26 -3.94 2.39
CA TYR A 6 1.83 -4.15 2.17
C TYR A 6 1.14 -4.96 3.27
N LEU A 7 -0.11 -4.58 3.58
CA LEU A 7 -1.03 -5.30 4.45
C LEU A 7 -2.11 -5.95 3.57
N VAL A 8 -1.81 -7.15 3.07
CA VAL A 8 -2.68 -7.90 2.15
C VAL A 8 -2.58 -9.38 2.50
N GLN A 9 -3.71 -10.02 2.79
CA GLN A 9 -3.76 -11.46 3.11
C GLN A 9 -4.13 -12.32 1.89
N ASP A 10 -4.71 -11.71 0.87
CA ASP A 10 -5.07 -12.38 -0.37
C ASP A 10 -3.81 -12.79 -1.18
N MET A 11 -3.70 -14.09 -1.49
CA MET A 11 -2.55 -14.65 -2.20
C MET A 11 -2.44 -14.17 -3.65
N LEU A 12 -3.57 -13.89 -4.31
CA LEU A 12 -3.58 -13.36 -5.67
C LEU A 12 -2.98 -11.95 -5.70
N PHE A 13 -3.39 -11.07 -4.80
CA PHE A 13 -2.87 -9.71 -4.74
C PHE A 13 -1.43 -9.64 -4.26
N SER A 14 -1.08 -10.37 -3.21
CA SER A 14 0.30 -10.39 -2.72
C SER A 14 1.27 -10.96 -3.77
N SER A 15 0.87 -11.95 -4.55
CA SER A 15 1.68 -12.45 -5.68
C SER A 15 1.77 -11.42 -6.80
N LYS A 16 0.65 -10.78 -7.15
CA LYS A 16 0.62 -9.74 -8.19
C LYS A 16 1.53 -8.55 -7.84
N ILE A 17 1.53 -8.08 -6.60
CA ILE A 17 2.41 -7.01 -6.11
C ILE A 17 3.88 -7.41 -6.34
N ARG A 18 4.27 -8.59 -5.85
CA ARG A 18 5.65 -9.09 -5.95
C ARG A 18 6.10 -9.28 -7.39
N GLU A 19 5.28 -9.91 -8.23
CA GLU A 19 5.64 -10.16 -9.63
C GLU A 19 5.69 -8.88 -10.46
N THR A 20 4.88 -7.87 -10.14
CA THR A 20 4.94 -6.55 -10.81
C THR A 20 6.17 -5.75 -10.36
N ALA A 21 6.58 -5.89 -9.11
CA ALA A 21 7.76 -5.22 -8.54
C ALA A 21 9.09 -5.81 -9.04
N LYS A 22 9.13 -7.13 -9.25
CA LYS A 22 10.32 -7.89 -9.64
C LYS A 22 11.06 -7.33 -10.87
N PRO A 23 10.43 -7.08 -12.03
CA PRO A 23 11.14 -6.51 -13.19
C PRO A 23 11.63 -5.08 -12.99
N LEU A 24 11.10 -4.37 -11.97
CA LEU A 24 11.52 -3.02 -11.61
C LEU A 24 12.65 -3.00 -10.57
N GLY A 25 13.12 -4.17 -10.12
CA GLY A 25 14.13 -4.30 -9.07
C GLY A 25 13.65 -3.84 -7.68
N LEU A 26 12.33 -3.69 -7.48
CA LEU A 26 11.76 -3.24 -6.23
C LEU A 26 11.59 -4.40 -5.25
N THR A 27 12.02 -4.20 -4.01
CA THR A 27 11.85 -5.15 -2.92
C THR A 27 10.48 -5.00 -2.27
N CYS A 28 9.84 -6.12 -1.92
CA CYS A 28 8.49 -6.14 -1.35
C CYS A 28 8.43 -6.90 -0.04
N GLN A 29 7.69 -6.38 0.95
CA GLN A 29 7.46 -7.05 2.24
C GLN A 29 5.98 -7.02 2.62
N GLY A 30 5.41 -8.21 2.81
CA GLY A 30 4.04 -8.36 3.31
C GLY A 30 4.01 -8.45 4.84
N LEU A 31 3.16 -7.65 5.46
CA LEU A 31 2.96 -7.58 6.90
C LEU A 31 1.51 -7.92 7.28
N ARG A 32 1.28 -8.22 8.55
CA ARG A 32 0.00 -8.78 9.04
C ARG A 32 -0.69 -7.92 10.09
N ASP A 33 0.00 -6.96 10.69
CA ASP A 33 -0.51 -6.07 11.72
C ASP A 33 -0.15 -4.60 11.44
N ALA A 34 -0.91 -3.70 12.06
CA ALA A 34 -0.81 -2.25 11.87
C ALA A 34 0.53 -1.67 12.33
N ALA A 35 1.04 -2.11 13.48
CA ALA A 35 2.26 -1.58 14.08
C ALA A 35 3.50 -1.94 13.25
N ALA A 36 3.61 -3.20 12.82
CA ALA A 36 4.70 -3.63 11.95
C ALA A 36 4.66 -2.89 10.61
N LEU A 37 3.46 -2.64 10.05
CA LEU A 37 3.31 -1.88 8.81
C LEU A 37 3.84 -0.46 8.96
N ALA A 38 3.43 0.24 10.02
CA ALA A 38 3.90 1.60 10.29
C ALA A 38 5.41 1.65 10.50
N LEU A 39 5.97 0.73 11.29
CA LEU A 39 7.41 0.64 11.52
C LEU A 39 8.20 0.41 10.22
N ALA A 40 7.74 -0.51 9.37
CA ALA A 40 8.39 -0.80 8.11
C ALA A 40 8.25 0.36 7.11
N ALA A 41 7.14 1.10 7.14
CA ALA A 41 6.96 2.31 6.35
C ALA A 41 7.95 3.40 6.79
N ALA A 42 7.98 3.72 8.09
CA ALA A 42 8.89 4.69 8.69
C ALA A 42 10.37 4.35 8.46
N ALA A 43 10.71 3.06 8.35
CA ALA A 43 12.05 2.61 8.03
C ALA A 43 12.50 2.94 6.59
N GLY A 44 11.68 3.58 5.75
CA GLY A 44 12.10 4.05 4.42
C GLY A 44 11.48 3.29 3.26
N ALA A 45 10.27 2.75 3.45
CA ALA A 45 9.49 2.29 2.32
C ALA A 45 9.11 3.47 1.40
N LYS A 46 8.96 3.19 0.11
CA LYS A 46 8.55 4.16 -0.91
C LYS A 46 7.04 4.13 -1.17
N LEU A 47 6.38 3.03 -0.83
CA LEU A 47 4.94 2.85 -1.00
C LEU A 47 4.40 1.87 0.05
N VAL A 48 3.22 2.22 0.58
CA VAL A 48 2.41 1.35 1.42
C VAL A 48 1.15 0.93 0.65
N ILE A 49 0.82 -0.36 0.66
CA ILE A 49 -0.41 -0.88 0.06
C ILE A 49 -1.27 -1.56 1.13
N VAL A 50 -2.53 -1.16 1.26
CA VAL A 50 -3.46 -1.69 2.27
C VAL A 50 -4.69 -2.27 1.60
N ASP A 51 -4.99 -3.53 1.90
CA ASP A 51 -6.28 -4.13 1.57
C ASP A 51 -7.34 -3.67 2.59
N LEU A 52 -8.22 -2.76 2.17
CA LEU A 52 -9.24 -2.15 3.04
C LEU A 52 -10.36 -3.11 3.43
N ARG A 53 -10.38 -4.32 2.86
CA ARG A 53 -11.32 -5.39 3.22
C ARG A 53 -10.90 -6.07 4.53
N LEU A 54 -9.66 -5.89 4.96
CA LEU A 54 -9.15 -6.47 6.20
C LEU A 54 -9.70 -5.71 7.41
N PRO A 55 -10.09 -6.41 8.50
CA PRO A 55 -10.56 -5.74 9.73
C PRO A 55 -9.54 -4.77 10.33
N VAL A 56 -8.25 -5.08 10.19
CA VAL A 56 -7.13 -4.27 10.70
C VAL A 56 -6.77 -3.08 9.80
N ALA A 57 -7.43 -2.90 8.65
CA ALA A 57 -7.03 -1.89 7.67
C ALA A 57 -7.11 -0.45 8.20
N LEU A 58 -8.19 -0.10 8.89
CA LEU A 58 -8.36 1.25 9.46
C LEU A 58 -7.37 1.50 10.60
N GLU A 59 -7.10 0.50 11.42
CA GLU A 59 -6.07 0.56 12.46
C GLU A 59 -4.68 0.78 11.83
N ALA A 60 -4.38 0.11 10.72
CA ALA A 60 -3.13 0.29 10.00
C ALA A 60 -2.98 1.70 9.41
N LEU A 61 -4.05 2.27 8.85
CA LEU A 61 -4.04 3.66 8.39
C LEU A 61 -3.87 4.67 9.54
N ALA A 62 -4.51 4.43 10.67
CA ALA A 62 -4.32 5.23 11.87
C ALA A 62 -2.87 5.13 12.40
N ALA A 63 -2.28 3.94 12.43
CA ALA A 63 -0.88 3.75 12.83
C ALA A 63 0.10 4.45 11.89
N LEU A 64 -0.14 4.40 10.56
CA LEU A 64 0.65 5.12 9.57
C LEU A 64 0.58 6.64 9.76
N SER A 65 -0.60 7.18 10.09
CA SER A 65 -0.78 8.62 10.29
C SER A 65 -0.24 9.12 11.63
N ALA A 66 -0.14 8.25 12.64
CA ALA A 66 0.38 8.60 13.96
C ALA A 66 1.92 8.80 13.99
N ASP A 67 2.65 8.19 13.05
CA ASP A 67 4.11 8.36 12.90
C ASP A 67 4.42 9.32 11.73
N PRO A 68 5.05 10.48 11.95
CA PRO A 68 5.37 11.43 10.89
C PRO A 68 6.21 10.85 9.75
N ALA A 69 7.15 9.93 10.04
CA ALA A 69 7.98 9.30 9.02
C ALA A 69 7.17 8.34 8.16
N ALA A 70 6.26 7.57 8.76
CA ALA A 70 5.35 6.70 8.03
C ALA A 70 4.30 7.50 7.24
N ALA A 71 3.75 8.57 7.83
CA ALA A 71 2.75 9.44 7.20
C ALA A 71 3.29 10.15 5.94
N ALA A 72 4.61 10.38 5.87
CA ALA A 72 5.25 10.93 4.68
C ALA A 72 5.20 9.95 3.48
N VAL A 73 5.16 8.64 3.73
CA VAL A 73 5.14 7.61 2.67
C VAL A 73 3.78 7.61 1.95
N PRO A 74 3.75 7.52 0.60
CA PRO A 74 2.52 7.30 -0.15
C PRO A 74 1.81 6.00 0.27
N SER A 75 0.50 6.07 0.49
CA SER A 75 -0.34 4.92 0.81
C SER A 75 -1.45 4.72 -0.21
N VAL A 76 -1.63 3.48 -0.68
CA VAL A 76 -2.72 3.07 -1.57
C VAL A 76 -3.59 2.04 -0.86
N GLY A 77 -4.85 2.39 -0.62
CA GLY A 77 -5.89 1.49 -0.16
C GLY A 77 -6.71 0.94 -1.33
N PHE A 78 -7.01 -0.35 -1.34
CA PHE A 78 -7.97 -0.91 -2.30
C PHE A 78 -9.12 -1.66 -1.63
N ILE A 79 -10.30 -1.61 -2.24
CA ILE A 79 -11.53 -2.21 -1.71
C ILE A 79 -12.42 -2.78 -2.82
N ASP A 80 -13.37 -3.64 -2.47
CA ASP A 80 -14.43 -4.06 -3.39
C ASP A 80 -15.35 -2.88 -3.72
N HIS A 81 -15.85 -2.85 -4.96
CA HIS A 81 -16.56 -1.71 -5.56
C HIS A 81 -17.86 -1.29 -4.87
N GLU A 82 -18.42 -2.13 -4.00
CA GLU A 82 -19.72 -1.94 -3.35
C GLU A 82 -19.63 -1.17 -2.02
N LEU A 83 -18.43 -0.78 -1.56
CA LEU A 83 -18.23 -0.20 -0.23
C LEU A 83 -17.72 1.26 -0.26
N THR A 84 -18.51 2.16 -0.83
CA THR A 84 -18.21 3.60 -0.89
C THR A 84 -18.01 4.25 0.49
N GLN A 85 -18.78 3.83 1.50
CA GLN A 85 -18.61 4.33 2.89
C GLN A 85 -17.23 4.02 3.49
N VAL A 86 -16.64 2.90 3.11
CA VAL A 86 -15.30 2.51 3.58
C VAL A 86 -14.22 3.31 2.85
N MET A 87 -14.48 3.78 1.62
CA MET A 87 -13.56 4.68 0.92
C MET A 87 -13.43 6.02 1.63
N ASP A 88 -14.54 6.58 2.13
CA ASP A 88 -14.53 7.84 2.86
C ASP A 88 -13.86 7.69 4.23
N ALA A 89 -14.13 6.59 4.95
CA ALA A 89 -13.45 6.29 6.21
C ALA A 89 -11.93 6.10 6.03
N ALA A 90 -11.50 5.42 4.97
CA ALA A 90 -10.08 5.23 4.68
C ALA A 90 -9.37 6.56 4.36
N ARG A 91 -10.03 7.46 3.62
CA ARG A 91 -9.51 8.81 3.37
C ARG A 91 -9.41 9.62 4.65
N ALA A 92 -10.44 9.59 5.50
CA ALA A 92 -10.43 10.25 6.80
C ALA A 92 -9.34 9.69 7.73
N GLY A 93 -9.03 8.40 7.62
CA GLY A 93 -7.92 7.74 8.33
C GLY A 93 -6.53 8.01 7.75
N GLY A 94 -6.38 8.89 6.76
CA GLY A 94 -5.08 9.29 6.21
C GLY A 94 -4.62 8.50 4.97
N CYS A 95 -5.47 7.66 4.38
CA CYS A 95 -5.12 6.98 3.14
C CYS A 95 -5.05 7.97 1.96
N LYS A 96 -3.86 8.14 1.38
CA LYS A 96 -3.61 9.11 0.29
C LYS A 96 -4.35 8.78 -1.00
N GLN A 97 -4.52 7.50 -1.34
CA GLN A 97 -5.26 7.07 -2.52
C GLN A 97 -6.12 5.85 -2.19
N VAL A 98 -7.41 5.92 -2.52
CA VAL A 98 -8.33 4.78 -2.37
C VAL A 98 -8.93 4.44 -3.72
N MET A 99 -8.92 3.16 -4.10
CA MET A 99 -9.42 2.70 -5.40
C MET A 99 -10.12 1.34 -5.32
N ALA A 100 -10.98 1.06 -6.29
CA ALA A 100 -11.59 -0.26 -6.42
C ALA A 100 -10.54 -1.33 -6.76
N LYS A 101 -10.78 -2.58 -6.36
CA LYS A 101 -9.90 -3.74 -6.62
C LYS A 101 -9.50 -3.91 -8.09
N GLY A 102 -10.45 -3.73 -9.02
CA GLY A 102 -10.18 -3.76 -10.45
C GLY A 102 -9.27 -2.61 -10.90
N GLN A 103 -9.51 -1.40 -10.37
CA GLN A 103 -8.67 -0.22 -10.63
C GLN A 103 -7.25 -0.41 -10.08
N PHE A 104 -7.11 -0.93 -8.86
CA PHE A 104 -5.80 -1.27 -8.28
C PHE A 104 -5.04 -2.25 -9.17
N SER A 105 -5.72 -3.29 -9.62
CA SER A 105 -5.14 -4.29 -10.52
C SER A 105 -4.57 -3.70 -11.81
N THR A 106 -5.22 -2.68 -12.37
CA THR A 106 -4.79 -2.01 -13.61
C THR A 106 -3.73 -0.94 -13.34
N ALA A 107 -3.84 -0.23 -12.22
CA ALA A 107 -2.92 0.86 -11.87
C ALA A 107 -1.59 0.38 -11.30
N LEU A 108 -1.53 -0.82 -10.71
CA LEU A 108 -0.36 -1.33 -9.99
C LEU A 108 0.97 -1.22 -10.77
N PRO A 109 1.08 -1.63 -12.06
CA PRO A 109 2.33 -1.46 -12.80
C PRO A 109 2.79 0.00 -12.87
N ARG A 110 1.85 0.92 -13.11
CA ARG A 110 2.13 2.35 -13.16
C ARG A 110 2.49 2.92 -11.78
N LEU A 111 1.83 2.46 -10.72
CA LEU A 111 2.13 2.87 -9.34
C LEU A 111 3.57 2.48 -8.96
N LEU A 112 3.98 1.26 -9.27
CA LEU A 112 5.33 0.79 -8.96
C LEU A 112 6.40 1.43 -9.84
N ALA A 113 6.13 1.65 -11.13
CA ALA A 113 7.07 2.30 -12.03
C ALA A 113 7.42 3.73 -11.58
N GLN A 114 6.49 4.46 -10.94
CA GLN A 114 6.76 5.79 -10.39
C GLN A 114 7.75 5.80 -9.22
N LEU A 115 8.02 4.65 -8.60
CA LEU A 115 8.98 4.52 -7.50
C LEU A 115 10.43 4.35 -8.01
N VAL A 116 10.59 4.08 -9.30
CA VAL A 116 11.90 3.95 -9.95
C VAL A 116 12.22 5.30 -10.58
N PRO A 117 13.34 5.95 -10.20
CA PRO A 117 13.75 7.18 -10.87
C PRO A 117 14.01 6.88 -12.36
N PRO A 118 13.70 7.82 -13.27
CA PRO A 118 14.04 7.65 -14.67
C PRO A 118 15.55 7.44 -14.76
N THR A 119 15.96 6.28 -15.29
CA THR A 119 17.37 6.00 -15.55
C THR A 119 17.86 7.08 -16.51
N ALA A 120 18.77 7.94 -16.04
CA ALA A 120 19.46 8.87 -16.92
C ALA A 120 20.19 8.02 -17.97
N ALA A 121 19.76 8.14 -19.22
CA ALA A 121 20.38 7.53 -20.39
C ALA A 121 21.74 8.15 -20.69
#